data_AF-A0AAV5UZ70-F1
#
_entry.id   AF-A0AAV5UZ70-F1
#
_cell.length_a   1.000
_cell.length_b   1.000
_cell.length_c   1.000
_cell.angle_alpha   90.00
_cell.angle_beta   90.00
_cell.angle_gamma   90.00
#
_symmetry.space_group_name_H-M   'P 1'
#
loop_
_entity.id
_entity.type
_entity.pdbx_description
1 polymer ?
#
loop_
_entity_poly.entity_id
_entity_poly.type
_entity_poly.pdbx_seq_one_letter_code
_entity_poly.pdbx_strand_id
1 'polypeptide(L)'
;IRRRIVMLGASPRTQRSHSSVQLPADFSSTQSSVPYFLYKTDDFLFDLHSIPSTFSEGKGLRSLISTRWEAAREKNALNYNLNCMYKYLDGPYNLTMQLNVERGELRRKPMRFRKIREPFNSVRWNFTRLHDNEVLVYLRCEDRPLTDDPLDRHVLAVNASPIERNHSLLIPAVNKCHPQVLTPLALRMATDFMLLHEDENEHILFNSLLGQASVNHLHLHSLPWPYESEVIFRRCEPLDGVDGVYTIKPPQWISQAFVFQLTGKDHYDKFLDQLSTCVELLLSHEQAHNVFFSRAPPIRIEGEEREEDRRGEKPLRVTVYFFPRINICGPKPPTNFNPAAAELAGCITAYTYKFFDSVTEQSALRVITEEAQLPDHIFESLCADLSEALLGRKVSIPRVTPSFEGLTSPEMDELRDSFSSFDPPSPSRVGRRRSAGQSALQIPEIVFT
;
A
#
# COMPACT_ATOMS: atom_id res chain seq x y z
N ILE A 1 15.02 -8.94 -72.81
CA ILE A 1 15.89 -8.45 -71.72
C ILE A 1 15.10 -8.60 -70.41
N ARG A 2 15.23 -9.75 -69.74
CA ARG A 2 14.58 -10.08 -68.46
C ARG A 2 15.65 -10.00 -67.37
N ARG A 3 15.46 -9.14 -66.37
CA ARG A 3 16.42 -8.96 -65.26
C ARG A 3 16.25 -10.08 -64.23
N ARG A 4 17.36 -10.75 -63.91
CA ARG A 4 17.51 -11.74 -62.84
C ARG A 4 17.43 -11.05 -61.47
N ILE A 5 16.63 -11.64 -60.58
CA ILE A 5 16.74 -11.47 -59.13
C ILE A 5 17.70 -12.56 -58.65
N VAL A 6 18.75 -12.16 -57.93
CA VAL A 6 19.65 -13.09 -57.23
C VAL A 6 19.42 -12.92 -55.73
N MET A 7 18.91 -13.99 -55.11
CA MET A 7 18.81 -14.16 -53.66
C MET A 7 20.20 -14.44 -53.09
N LEU A 8 20.57 -13.75 -52.02
CA LEU A 8 21.73 -14.09 -51.19
C LEU A 8 21.29 -14.36 -49.75
N GLY A 9 21.36 -15.64 -49.38
CA GLY A 9 21.98 -16.14 -48.14
C GLY A 9 21.42 -15.68 -46.80
N ALA A 10 20.66 -16.58 -46.16
CA ALA A 10 20.35 -16.56 -44.74
C ALA A 10 21.54 -17.05 -43.88
N SER A 11 21.75 -16.44 -42.72
CA SER A 11 22.44 -16.97 -41.52
C SER A 11 22.20 -16.00 -40.32
N PRO A 12 22.32 -16.43 -39.05
CA PRO A 12 21.20 -16.81 -38.19
C PRO A 12 20.78 -15.69 -37.22
N ARG A 13 19.47 -15.63 -36.92
CA ARG A 13 18.90 -14.76 -35.89
C ARG A 13 19.46 -15.15 -34.51
N THR A 14 20.30 -14.31 -33.93
CA THR A 14 20.51 -14.25 -32.49
C THR A 14 19.20 -13.81 -31.83
N GLN A 15 18.77 -14.57 -30.83
CA GLN A 15 17.64 -14.24 -29.96
C GLN A 15 17.87 -12.83 -29.37
N ARG A 16 16.99 -11.88 -29.71
CA ARG A 16 16.93 -10.60 -29.01
C ARG A 16 16.35 -10.84 -27.63
N SER A 17 17.08 -10.37 -26.62
CA SER A 17 16.63 -10.27 -25.24
C SER A 17 15.30 -9.52 -25.16
N HIS A 18 14.39 -10.02 -24.31
CA HIS A 18 13.11 -9.41 -23.98
C HIS A 18 13.28 -8.16 -23.09
N SER A 19 14.16 -7.24 -23.47
CA SER A 19 14.51 -6.04 -22.71
C SER A 19 14.46 -4.81 -23.62
N SER A 20 13.26 -4.48 -24.12
CA SER A 20 13.04 -3.18 -24.77
C SER A 20 11.57 -2.80 -24.68
N VAL A 21 11.09 -2.54 -23.47
CA VAL A 21 10.00 -1.57 -23.32
C VAL A 21 10.62 -0.22 -23.60
N GLN A 22 10.25 0.41 -24.73
CA GLN A 22 10.62 1.80 -25.00
C GLN A 22 10.01 2.65 -23.89
N LEU A 23 10.88 3.29 -23.10
CA LEU A 23 10.47 4.33 -22.17
C LEU A 23 9.68 5.39 -22.96
N PRO A 24 8.58 5.93 -22.41
CA PRO A 24 7.83 7.00 -23.07
C PRO A 24 8.74 8.15 -23.49
N ALA A 25 8.42 8.82 -24.61
CA ALA A 25 9.24 9.90 -25.20
C ALA A 25 9.52 11.07 -24.23
N ASP A 26 8.74 11.16 -23.15
CA ASP A 26 8.81 12.22 -22.14
C ASP A 26 9.64 11.81 -20.91
N PHE A 27 10.24 10.61 -20.90
CA PHE A 27 11.16 10.20 -19.83
C PHE A 27 12.46 10.99 -19.94
N SER A 28 12.51 12.12 -19.25
CA SER A 28 13.70 12.96 -19.20
C SER A 28 14.83 12.24 -18.45
N SER A 29 15.95 12.06 -19.15
CA SER A 29 17.23 11.62 -18.57
C SER A 29 17.97 12.75 -17.84
N THR A 30 17.34 13.91 -17.66
CA THR A 30 17.88 14.98 -16.81
C THR A 30 18.21 14.42 -15.44
N GLN A 31 19.41 14.71 -14.94
CA GLN A 31 19.84 14.41 -13.58
C GLN A 31 18.75 14.85 -12.61
N SER A 32 17.91 13.92 -12.16
CA SER A 32 16.91 14.17 -11.15
C SER A 32 17.67 14.64 -9.91
N SER A 33 17.30 15.80 -9.36
CA SER A 33 17.92 16.33 -8.14
C SER A 33 17.58 15.50 -6.89
N VAL A 34 16.72 14.49 -7.06
CA VAL A 34 16.31 13.56 -6.03
C VAL A 34 17.51 12.72 -5.59
N PRO A 35 17.81 12.67 -4.29
CA PRO A 35 18.95 11.91 -3.79
C PRO A 35 18.71 10.39 -3.87
N TYR A 36 19.80 9.63 -3.76
CA TYR A 36 19.74 8.22 -3.41
C TYR A 36 19.96 8.07 -1.90
N PHE A 37 19.16 7.22 -1.24
CA PHE A 37 19.44 6.69 0.08
C PHE A 37 20.18 5.37 -0.12
N LEU A 38 21.47 5.41 0.15
CA LEU A 38 22.35 4.25 0.09
C LEU A 38 22.36 3.59 1.46
N TYR A 39 22.17 2.29 1.50
CA TYR A 39 22.20 1.50 2.72
C TYR A 39 22.89 0.15 2.49
N LYS A 40 23.29 -0.49 3.58
CA LYS A 40 23.82 -1.84 3.62
C LYS A 40 22.96 -2.72 4.51
N THR A 41 23.05 -4.04 4.34
CA THR A 41 22.33 -4.98 5.22
C THR A 41 22.80 -4.94 6.67
N ASP A 42 24.01 -4.42 6.92
CA ASP A 42 24.53 -4.18 8.27
C ASP A 42 23.89 -2.95 8.96
N ASP A 43 23.17 -2.09 8.23
CA ASP A 43 22.43 -0.96 8.78
C ASP A 43 21.06 -1.38 9.35
N PHE A 44 20.66 -2.64 9.18
CA PHE A 44 19.34 -3.14 9.59
C PHE A 44 19.19 -3.26 11.11
N LEU A 45 18.11 -2.65 11.63
CA LEU A 45 17.68 -2.72 13.02
C LEU A 45 16.71 -3.91 13.20
N PHE A 46 17.23 -5.09 13.55
CA PHE A 46 16.38 -6.27 13.79
C PHE A 46 15.54 -6.17 15.07
N ASP A 47 16.04 -5.44 16.06
CA ASP A 47 15.31 -5.01 17.24
C ASP A 47 15.35 -3.47 17.30
N LEU A 48 14.19 -2.84 17.19
CA LEU A 48 14.09 -1.38 17.20
C LEU A 48 14.43 -0.77 18.58
N HIS A 49 14.32 -1.50 19.69
CA HIS A 49 14.73 -1.01 21.01
C HIS A 49 16.25 -1.05 21.22
N SER A 50 16.97 -1.85 20.42
CA SER A 50 18.42 -1.99 20.48
C SER A 50 19.11 -1.12 19.42
N ILE A 51 18.87 0.20 19.46
CA ILE A 51 19.49 1.15 18.51
C ILE A 51 20.99 1.27 18.80
N PRO A 52 21.88 0.95 17.83
CA PRO A 52 23.32 1.11 18.01
C PRO A 52 23.69 2.56 18.30
N SER A 53 24.67 2.80 19.18
CA SER A 53 25.19 4.14 19.47
C SER A 53 25.83 4.83 18.25
N THR A 54 26.12 4.07 17.20
CA THR A 54 26.63 4.55 15.91
C THR A 54 25.53 5.10 14.99
N PHE A 55 24.25 4.91 15.33
CA PHE A 55 23.13 5.48 14.58
C PHE A 55 23.13 7.00 14.82
N SER A 56 23.72 7.75 13.90
CA SER A 56 23.87 9.20 14.09
C SER A 56 22.51 9.88 13.95
N GLU A 57 22.06 10.57 15.01
CA GLU A 57 20.91 11.46 14.97
C GLU A 57 21.01 12.40 13.76
N GLY A 58 20.03 12.32 12.84
CA GLY A 58 19.91 13.23 11.69
C GLY A 58 20.45 12.75 10.34
N LYS A 59 20.90 11.49 10.20
CA LYS A 59 21.19 10.88 8.88
C LYS A 59 20.37 9.63 8.56
N GLY A 60 19.51 9.19 9.49
CA GLY A 60 18.64 8.04 9.30
C GLY A 60 17.53 8.29 8.28
N LEU A 61 17.00 7.21 7.71
CA LEU A 61 15.92 7.25 6.71
C LEU A 61 14.71 8.06 7.19
N ARG A 62 14.33 7.94 8.47
CA ARG A 62 13.22 8.68 9.09
C ARG A 62 13.38 10.19 8.97
N SER A 63 14.53 10.72 9.39
CA SER A 63 14.82 12.15 9.33
C SER A 63 14.78 12.69 7.89
N LEU A 64 15.36 11.93 6.95
CA LEU A 64 15.36 12.28 5.53
C LEU A 64 13.94 12.32 4.95
N ILE A 65 13.11 11.32 5.26
CA ILE A 65 11.69 11.30 4.85
C ILE A 65 10.97 12.52 5.40
N SER A 66 11.09 12.80 6.69
CA SER A 66 10.43 13.93 7.34
C SER A 66 10.80 15.26 6.69
N THR A 67 12.10 15.52 6.46
CA THR A 67 12.56 16.76 5.82
C THR A 67 12.05 16.87 4.37
N ARG A 68 12.09 15.80 3.60
CA ARG A 68 11.71 15.85 2.18
C ARG A 68 10.19 15.86 1.97
N TRP A 69 9.45 15.19 2.84
CA TRP A 69 7.99 15.26 2.85
C TRP A 69 7.51 16.69 3.12
N GLU A 70 8.14 17.39 4.08
CA GLU A 70 7.87 18.80 4.32
C GLU A 70 8.19 19.69 3.12
N ALA A 71 9.35 19.48 2.49
CA ALA A 71 9.72 20.21 1.28
C ALA A 71 8.74 19.94 0.11
N ALA A 72 8.18 18.74 0.01
CA ALA A 72 7.15 18.39 -0.97
C ALA A 72 5.82 19.11 -0.64
N ARG A 73 5.43 19.16 0.64
CA ARG A 73 4.26 19.92 1.12
C ARG A 73 4.39 21.40 0.78
N GLU A 74 5.51 22.04 1.07
CA GLU A 74 5.78 23.45 0.77
C GLU A 74 5.72 23.77 -0.74
N LYS A 75 5.96 22.76 -1.59
CA LYS A 75 5.85 22.84 -3.04
C LYS A 75 4.48 22.42 -3.59
N ASN A 76 3.47 22.30 -2.73
CA ASN A 76 2.10 21.91 -3.09
C ASN A 76 2.01 20.54 -3.79
N ALA A 77 2.84 19.57 -3.39
CA ALA A 77 2.74 18.20 -3.89
C ALA A 77 1.58 17.40 -3.25
N LEU A 78 0.98 17.93 -2.18
CA LEU A 78 -0.17 17.33 -1.50
C LEU A 78 -1.47 18.00 -1.96
N ASN A 79 -2.54 17.22 -2.09
CA ASN A 79 -3.86 17.73 -2.52
C ASN A 79 -4.56 18.57 -1.45
N TYR A 80 -4.18 18.42 -0.17
CA TYR A 80 -4.80 19.06 0.98
C TYR A 80 -3.85 19.08 2.18
N ASN A 81 -4.20 19.88 3.19
CA ASN A 81 -3.51 19.91 4.48
C ASN A 81 -4.09 18.87 5.44
N LEU A 82 -3.31 18.45 6.43
CA LEU A 82 -3.74 17.46 7.42
C LEU A 82 -4.46 18.15 8.58
N ASN A 83 -5.78 18.29 8.48
CA ASN A 83 -6.66 18.78 9.54
C ASN A 83 -7.44 17.61 10.15
N CYS A 84 -6.72 16.73 10.85
CA CYS A 84 -7.29 15.47 11.34
C CYS A 84 -7.78 15.56 12.79
N MET A 85 -8.83 14.80 13.11
CA MET A 85 -9.26 14.53 14.49
C MET A 85 -9.17 13.03 14.77
N TYR A 86 -8.96 12.67 16.03
CA TYR A 86 -8.72 11.29 16.41
C TYR A 86 -9.55 10.89 17.62
N LYS A 87 -9.96 9.61 17.69
CA LYS A 87 -10.54 9.00 18.89
C LYS A 87 -10.30 7.49 18.92
N TYR A 88 -10.42 6.91 20.10
CA TYR A 88 -10.64 5.47 20.24
C TYR A 88 -12.13 5.15 20.04
N LEU A 89 -12.40 3.95 19.56
CA LEU A 89 -13.74 3.34 19.60
C LEU A 89 -13.80 2.47 20.86
N ASP A 90 -14.80 2.74 21.70
CA ASP A 90 -14.99 1.95 22.91
C ASP A 90 -15.36 0.50 22.57
N GLY A 91 -14.50 -0.44 22.98
CA GLY A 91 -14.73 -1.89 22.84
C GLY A 91 -13.45 -2.73 23.03
N PRO A 92 -13.54 -4.07 22.96
CA PRO A 92 -12.42 -4.96 23.28
C PRO A 92 -11.23 -4.91 22.31
N TYR A 93 -11.42 -4.36 21.10
CA TYR A 93 -10.34 -4.28 20.10
C TYR A 93 -9.58 -2.95 20.16
N ASN A 94 -10.07 -1.98 20.94
CA ASN A 94 -9.52 -0.62 21.07
C ASN A 94 -9.23 0.01 19.70
N LEU A 95 -10.15 -0.13 18.74
CA LEU A 95 -9.95 0.41 17.40
C LEU A 95 -9.72 1.91 17.46
N THR A 96 -8.79 2.40 16.66
CA THR A 96 -8.49 3.84 16.58
C THR A 96 -9.11 4.40 15.33
N MET A 97 -9.51 5.68 15.37
CA MET A 97 -10.12 6.30 14.22
C MET A 97 -9.62 7.71 13.99
N GLN A 98 -9.31 8.03 12.73
CA GLN A 98 -8.97 9.36 12.25
C GLN A 98 -10.09 9.91 11.35
N LEU A 99 -10.60 11.11 11.64
CA LEU A 99 -11.39 11.90 10.69
C LEU A 99 -10.48 12.72 9.79
N ASN A 100 -10.66 12.58 8.48
CA ASN A 100 -10.04 13.44 7.47
C ASN A 100 -11.06 13.76 6.37
N VAL A 101 -11.76 14.90 6.52
CA VAL A 101 -12.84 15.33 5.61
C VAL A 101 -12.29 15.71 4.24
N GLU A 102 -11.22 16.50 4.20
CA GLU A 102 -10.59 16.95 2.94
C GLU A 102 -10.12 15.76 2.10
N ARG A 103 -9.60 14.70 2.72
CA ARG A 103 -9.29 13.45 2.02
C ARG A 103 -10.52 12.82 1.38
N GLY A 104 -11.66 12.81 2.08
CA GLY A 104 -12.91 12.29 1.55
C GLY A 104 -13.35 12.98 0.26
N GLU A 105 -13.12 14.30 0.20
CA GLU A 105 -13.57 15.18 -0.89
C GLU A 105 -12.57 15.28 -2.04
N LEU A 106 -11.28 15.36 -1.73
CA LEU A 106 -10.20 15.73 -2.66
C LEU A 106 -9.37 14.54 -3.14
N ARG A 107 -9.55 13.35 -2.55
CA ARG A 107 -8.88 12.14 -3.07
C ARG A 107 -9.40 11.78 -4.46
N ARG A 108 -8.52 11.22 -5.28
CA ARG A 108 -8.90 10.64 -6.57
C ARG A 108 -9.94 9.52 -6.36
N LYS A 109 -10.92 9.45 -7.27
CA LYS A 109 -11.82 8.30 -7.35
C LYS A 109 -11.01 7.01 -7.61
N PRO A 110 -11.23 5.94 -6.82
CA PRO A 110 -10.54 4.67 -7.05
C PRO A 110 -10.85 4.08 -8.43
N MET A 111 -9.85 3.49 -9.08
CA MET A 111 -10.04 2.71 -10.31
C MET A 111 -10.86 1.45 -10.04
N ARG A 112 -11.58 0.99 -11.07
CA ARG A 112 -12.35 -0.26 -11.02
C ARG A 112 -11.53 -1.43 -11.56
N PHE A 113 -11.63 -2.55 -10.85
CA PHE A 113 -10.96 -3.81 -11.15
C PHE A 113 -11.96 -4.97 -11.08
N ARG A 114 -11.69 -6.01 -11.87
CA ARG A 114 -12.46 -7.26 -12.01
C ARG A 114 -11.63 -8.48 -11.63
N LYS A 115 -10.30 -8.38 -11.67
CA LYS A 115 -9.38 -9.48 -11.31
C LYS A 115 -8.27 -8.97 -10.40
N ILE A 116 -7.77 -9.85 -9.53
CA ILE A 116 -6.60 -9.53 -8.69
C ILE A 116 -5.35 -9.29 -9.54
N ARG A 117 -5.26 -9.98 -10.69
CA ARG A 117 -4.17 -9.84 -11.66
C ARG A 117 -4.70 -9.23 -12.95
N GLU A 118 -4.79 -7.91 -12.97
CA GLU A 118 -4.97 -7.16 -14.21
C GLU A 118 -3.64 -6.66 -14.76
N PRO A 119 -3.45 -6.69 -16.10
CA PRO A 119 -2.25 -6.13 -16.69
C PRO A 119 -2.16 -4.62 -16.42
N PHE A 120 -0.92 -4.13 -16.28
CA PHE A 120 -0.65 -2.71 -16.20
C PHE A 120 -1.20 -1.98 -17.44
N ASN A 121 -1.72 -0.78 -17.24
CA ASN A 121 -2.24 0.08 -18.31
C ASN A 121 -1.60 1.47 -18.24
N SER A 122 -0.77 1.79 -19.22
CA SER A 122 -0.03 3.06 -19.30
C SER A 122 -0.92 4.29 -19.53
N VAL A 123 -2.12 4.10 -20.07
CA VAL A 123 -3.08 5.18 -20.35
C VAL A 123 -3.74 5.68 -19.06
N ARG A 124 -4.05 4.75 -18.15
CA ARG A 124 -4.56 5.10 -16.82
C ARG A 124 -3.48 5.80 -15.99
N TRP A 125 -3.91 6.54 -14.97
CA TRP A 125 -2.97 7.19 -14.05
C TRP A 125 -2.03 6.16 -13.41
N ASN A 126 -0.75 6.50 -13.32
CA ASN A 126 0.28 5.63 -12.78
C ASN A 126 1.53 6.43 -12.35
N PHE A 127 2.41 5.81 -11.56
CA PHE A 127 3.55 6.49 -10.94
C PHE A 127 4.71 6.87 -11.86
N THR A 128 4.72 6.49 -13.15
CA THR A 128 5.75 7.02 -14.07
C THR A 128 5.55 8.51 -14.36
N ARG A 129 4.43 9.08 -13.91
CA ARG A 129 4.05 10.49 -14.09
C ARG A 129 4.37 11.37 -12.88
N LEU A 130 5.03 10.82 -11.86
CA LEU A 130 5.46 11.60 -10.69
C LEU A 130 6.43 12.71 -11.12
N HIS A 131 6.22 13.90 -10.57
CA HIS A 131 7.14 15.02 -10.68
C HIS A 131 8.31 14.88 -9.69
N ASP A 132 9.45 15.50 -9.99
CA ASP A 132 10.65 15.45 -9.14
C ASP A 132 10.40 15.98 -7.71
N ASN A 133 9.42 16.87 -7.51
CA ASN A 133 9.03 17.37 -6.18
C ASN A 133 8.12 16.41 -5.40
N GLU A 134 7.53 15.41 -6.05
CA GLU A 134 6.78 14.33 -5.40
C GLU A 134 7.69 13.18 -4.98
N VAL A 135 8.85 13.05 -5.61
CA VAL A 135 9.82 11.99 -5.26
C VAL A 135 10.67 12.44 -4.08
N LEU A 136 10.64 11.65 -3.00
CA LEU A 136 11.44 11.91 -1.80
C LEU A 136 12.86 11.42 -2.01
N VAL A 137 13.04 10.14 -2.36
CA VAL A 137 14.35 9.51 -2.47
C VAL A 137 14.30 8.24 -3.33
N TYR A 138 15.44 7.86 -3.92
CA TYR A 138 15.64 6.55 -4.52
C TYR A 138 16.36 5.61 -3.55
N LEU A 139 15.84 4.40 -3.35
CA LEU A 139 16.44 3.41 -2.44
C LEU A 139 17.46 2.53 -3.17
N ARG A 140 18.63 2.30 -2.56
CA ARG A 140 19.64 1.37 -3.09
C ARG A 140 20.42 0.69 -1.97
N CYS A 141 20.41 -0.64 -2.00
CA CYS A 141 21.25 -1.49 -1.16
C CYS A 141 22.61 -1.73 -1.85
N GLU A 142 23.72 -1.39 -1.19
CA GLU A 142 25.06 -1.44 -1.80
C GLU A 142 25.70 -2.84 -1.78
N ASP A 143 25.57 -3.54 -0.66
CA ASP A 143 26.16 -4.86 -0.42
C ASP A 143 25.29 -6.01 -0.93
N ARG A 144 23.98 -5.77 -1.09
CA ARG A 144 23.03 -6.73 -1.67
C ARG A 144 22.05 -6.01 -2.60
N PRO A 145 22.37 -5.79 -3.89
CA PRO A 145 21.49 -5.07 -4.82
C PRO A 145 20.04 -5.55 -4.81
N LEU A 146 19.07 -4.63 -4.89
CA LEU A 146 17.62 -4.95 -4.90
C LEU A 146 17.22 -5.72 -6.16
N THR A 147 17.80 -5.36 -7.31
CA THR A 147 17.68 -6.06 -8.59
C THR A 147 19.05 -6.09 -9.27
N ASP A 148 19.19 -6.97 -10.27
CA ASP A 148 20.39 -7.04 -11.10
C ASP A 148 20.47 -5.92 -12.15
N ASP A 149 19.37 -5.18 -12.37
CA ASP A 149 19.28 -4.11 -13.36
C ASP A 149 19.56 -2.75 -12.70
N PRO A 150 20.73 -2.13 -12.93
CA PRO A 150 21.09 -0.86 -12.29
C PRO A 150 20.23 0.33 -12.77
N LEU A 151 19.43 0.13 -13.83
CA LEU A 151 18.48 1.14 -14.33
C LEU A 151 17.16 1.13 -13.56
N ASP A 152 16.91 0.12 -12.73
CA ASP A 152 15.72 0.08 -11.89
C ASP A 152 15.73 1.20 -10.86
N ARG A 153 14.58 1.88 -10.80
CA ARG A 153 14.35 2.99 -9.88
C ARG A 153 13.37 2.55 -8.80
N HIS A 154 13.90 2.29 -7.61
CA HIS A 154 13.11 2.00 -6.41
C HIS A 154 12.78 3.30 -5.71
N VAL A 155 11.52 3.74 -5.81
CA VAL A 155 11.13 5.10 -5.46
C VAL A 155 10.44 5.10 -4.10
N LEU A 156 10.81 6.06 -3.26
CA LEU A 156 9.97 6.54 -2.18
C LEU A 156 9.42 7.90 -2.58
N ALA A 157 8.10 8.01 -2.72
CA ALA A 157 7.41 9.23 -3.13
C ALA A 157 6.41 9.67 -2.07
N VAL A 158 6.09 10.96 -2.04
CA VAL A 158 5.01 11.46 -1.20
C VAL A 158 3.67 10.92 -1.69
N ASN A 159 2.76 10.60 -0.77
CA ASN A 159 1.37 10.35 -1.16
C ASN A 159 0.65 11.70 -1.31
N ALA A 160 0.26 12.05 -2.53
CA ALA A 160 -0.50 13.29 -2.80
C ALA A 160 -1.86 13.34 -2.06
N SER A 161 -2.39 12.21 -1.59
CA SER A 161 -3.57 12.15 -0.71
C SER A 161 -3.20 11.50 0.64
N PRO A 162 -2.43 12.21 1.47
CA PRO A 162 -1.89 11.67 2.71
C PRO A 162 -3.00 11.39 3.74
N ILE A 163 -2.70 10.49 4.67
CA ILE A 163 -3.57 10.14 5.81
C ILE A 163 -2.95 10.78 7.05
N GLU A 164 -1.64 10.60 7.22
CA GLU A 164 -0.84 11.22 8.25
C GLU A 164 0.36 11.95 7.63
N ARG A 165 1.01 12.81 8.43
CA ARG A 165 2.30 13.42 8.11
C ARG A 165 3.30 12.31 7.78
N ASN A 166 4.19 12.55 6.83
CA ASN A 166 5.14 11.56 6.29
C ASN A 166 4.52 10.39 5.52
N HIS A 167 3.19 10.29 5.36
CA HIS A 167 2.59 9.24 4.53
C HIS A 167 3.16 9.30 3.10
N SER A 168 3.86 8.22 2.76
CA SER A 168 4.65 8.06 1.54
C SER A 168 4.32 6.73 0.84
N LEU A 169 4.86 6.53 -0.36
CA LEU A 169 4.63 5.38 -1.21
C LEU A 169 5.97 4.75 -1.60
N LEU A 170 6.13 3.46 -1.30
CA LEU A 170 7.20 2.63 -1.84
C LEU A 170 6.78 2.06 -3.18
N ILE A 171 7.53 2.37 -4.23
CA ILE A 171 7.22 1.98 -5.61
C ILE A 171 8.42 1.20 -6.16
N PRO A 172 8.35 -0.15 -6.16
CA PRO A 172 9.42 -1.00 -6.66
C PRO A 172 9.58 -0.89 -8.17
N ALA A 173 10.80 -0.59 -8.63
CA ALA A 173 11.17 -0.54 -10.04
C ALA A 173 10.12 0.20 -10.89
N VAL A 174 9.86 1.48 -10.57
CA VAL A 174 8.77 2.28 -11.19
C VAL A 174 8.82 2.28 -12.73
N ASN A 175 10.03 2.16 -13.30
CA ASN A 175 10.29 2.08 -14.73
C ASN A 175 9.85 0.75 -15.38
N LYS A 176 9.62 -0.31 -14.61
CA LYS A 176 9.16 -1.62 -15.10
C LYS A 176 7.63 -1.73 -15.17
N CYS A 177 6.91 -0.76 -14.60
CA CYS A 177 5.45 -0.68 -14.67
C CYS A 177 4.75 -1.97 -14.22
N HIS A 178 5.21 -2.56 -13.11
CA HIS A 178 4.58 -3.77 -12.59
C HIS A 178 3.13 -3.50 -12.20
N PRO A 179 2.18 -4.40 -12.51
CA PRO A 179 0.81 -4.28 -12.01
C PRO A 179 0.79 -4.38 -10.48
N GLN A 180 -0.31 -3.95 -9.85
CA GLN A 180 -0.52 -3.99 -8.39
C GLN A 180 -0.70 -5.42 -7.88
N VAL A 181 0.40 -6.18 -7.96
CA VAL A 181 0.55 -7.57 -7.54
C VAL A 181 1.85 -7.62 -6.75
N LEU A 182 1.79 -8.10 -5.51
CA LEU A 182 2.96 -8.14 -4.64
C LEU A 182 4.03 -9.07 -5.23
N THR A 183 5.28 -8.61 -5.23
CA THR A 183 6.44 -9.34 -5.79
C THR A 183 7.48 -9.60 -4.70
N PRO A 184 8.41 -10.56 -4.89
CA PRO A 184 9.54 -10.75 -3.98
C PRO A 184 10.35 -9.46 -3.76
N LEU A 185 10.54 -8.65 -4.81
CA LEU A 185 11.17 -7.33 -4.71
C LEU A 185 10.39 -6.38 -3.79
N ALA A 186 9.07 -6.33 -3.92
CA ALA A 186 8.23 -5.48 -3.09
C ALA A 186 8.24 -5.90 -1.61
N LEU A 187 8.16 -7.21 -1.35
CA LEU A 187 8.28 -7.78 -0.01
C LEU A 187 9.62 -7.42 0.61
N ARG A 188 10.70 -7.62 -0.14
CA ARG A 188 12.05 -7.24 0.27
C ARG A 188 12.15 -5.74 0.58
N MET A 189 11.68 -4.88 -0.31
CA MET A 189 11.72 -3.43 -0.09
C MET A 189 10.93 -3.00 1.16
N ALA A 190 9.78 -3.63 1.42
CA ALA A 190 9.00 -3.37 2.63
C ALA A 190 9.76 -3.81 3.88
N THR A 191 10.36 -5.00 3.87
CA THR A 191 11.17 -5.51 4.99
C THR A 191 12.40 -4.65 5.23
N ASP A 192 13.16 -4.30 4.19
CA ASP A 192 14.32 -3.40 4.29
C ASP A 192 13.92 -2.05 4.86
N PHE A 193 12.83 -1.45 4.35
CA PHE A 193 12.33 -0.18 4.85
C PHE A 193 12.02 -0.27 6.34
N MET A 194 11.27 -1.29 6.77
CA MET A 194 10.94 -1.48 8.18
C MET A 194 12.21 -1.64 9.03
N LEU A 195 13.22 -2.37 8.54
CA LEU A 195 14.51 -2.57 9.21
C LEU A 195 15.36 -1.29 9.31
N LEU A 196 15.23 -0.36 8.37
CA LEU A 196 15.99 0.91 8.31
C LEU A 196 15.27 2.08 8.98
N HIS A 197 13.95 2.00 9.13
CA HIS A 197 13.12 3.08 9.64
C HIS A 197 13.01 3.00 11.17
N GLU A 198 13.57 4.01 11.85
CA GLU A 198 13.64 4.14 13.30
C GLU A 198 12.35 4.74 13.92
N ASP A 199 11.21 4.12 13.64
CA ASP A 199 9.90 4.53 14.18
C ASP A 199 9.00 3.29 14.37
N GLU A 200 8.49 3.11 15.58
CA GLU A 200 7.62 1.97 15.94
C GLU A 200 6.20 2.12 15.38
N ASN A 201 5.80 3.37 15.10
CA ASN A 201 4.47 3.73 14.62
C ASN A 201 4.39 3.74 13.09
N GLU A 202 5.50 3.45 12.40
CA GLU A 202 5.55 3.38 10.95
C GLU A 202 5.14 1.98 10.47
N HIS A 203 4.25 1.94 9.48
CA HIS A 203 3.72 0.71 8.93
C HIS A 203 3.85 0.66 7.41
N ILE A 204 4.16 -0.52 6.85
CA ILE A 204 4.05 -0.74 5.41
C ILE A 204 2.75 -1.45 5.07
N LEU A 205 1.95 -0.84 4.19
CA LEU A 205 0.63 -1.34 3.80
C LEU A 205 0.59 -1.72 2.32
N PHE A 206 0.01 -2.87 2.02
CA PHE A 206 -0.32 -3.25 0.64
C PHE A 206 -1.79 -3.61 0.51
N ASN A 207 -2.38 -3.14 -0.59
CA ASN A 207 -3.75 -3.44 -1.00
C ASN A 207 -3.69 -4.08 -2.39
N SER A 208 -4.21 -5.30 -2.55
CA SER A 208 -4.39 -5.92 -3.88
C SER A 208 -5.56 -5.28 -4.64
N LEU A 209 -5.67 -5.52 -5.96
CA LEU A 209 -6.70 -4.86 -6.81
C LEU A 209 -8.14 -5.05 -6.32
N LEU A 210 -8.53 -6.28 -5.97
CA LEU A 210 -9.84 -6.57 -5.35
C LEU A 210 -9.80 -6.45 -3.81
N GLY A 211 -8.63 -6.06 -3.29
CA GLY A 211 -8.25 -5.84 -1.89
C GLY A 211 -8.24 -4.36 -1.51
N GLN A 212 -9.12 -3.53 -2.07
CA GLN A 212 -9.21 -2.08 -1.84
C GLN A 212 -8.11 -1.20 -2.46
N ALA A 213 -7.25 -1.71 -3.37
CA ALA A 213 -6.36 -0.83 -4.13
C ALA A 213 -7.13 0.24 -4.92
N SER A 214 -6.44 1.34 -5.24
CA SER A 214 -6.99 2.45 -6.03
C SER A 214 -6.28 2.66 -7.37
N VAL A 215 -5.08 2.08 -7.55
CA VAL A 215 -4.20 2.27 -8.69
C VAL A 215 -3.61 0.93 -9.10
N ASN A 216 -3.52 0.66 -10.41
CA ASN A 216 -2.85 -0.53 -10.95
C ASN A 216 -1.42 -0.22 -11.40
N HIS A 217 -0.55 0.05 -10.44
CA HIS A 217 0.90 0.12 -10.58
C HIS A 217 1.45 -0.25 -9.20
N LEU A 218 2.28 -1.28 -9.10
CA LEU A 218 2.83 -1.80 -7.84
C LEU A 218 3.34 -0.70 -6.92
N HIS A 219 2.65 -0.54 -5.79
CA HIS A 219 3.04 0.36 -4.71
C HIS A 219 2.59 -0.21 -3.36
N LEU A 220 3.31 0.21 -2.34
CA LEU A 220 2.99 0.02 -0.93
C LEU A 220 2.95 1.39 -0.27
N HIS A 221 2.18 1.52 0.80
CA HIS A 221 2.14 2.74 1.59
C HIS A 221 3.13 2.61 2.74
N SER A 222 3.95 3.64 2.97
CA SER A 222 4.60 3.89 4.26
C SER A 222 3.70 4.88 5.00
N LEU A 223 3.07 4.41 6.08
CA LEU A 223 2.11 5.17 6.85
C LEU A 223 2.49 5.16 8.34
N PRO A 224 2.92 6.30 8.89
CA PRO A 224 2.85 6.51 10.32
C PRO A 224 1.40 6.53 10.80
N TRP A 225 1.14 5.93 11.96
CA TRP A 225 -0.13 6.05 12.65
C TRP A 225 0.08 6.50 14.10
N PRO A 226 -0.62 7.53 14.60
CA PRO A 226 -0.32 8.13 15.90
C PRO A 226 -0.70 7.28 17.12
N TYR A 227 -1.21 6.07 16.90
CA TYR A 227 -1.57 5.12 17.94
C TYR A 227 -0.96 3.76 17.62
N GLU A 228 -0.66 2.97 18.65
CA GLU A 228 -0.25 1.59 18.44
C GLU A 228 -1.39 0.78 17.82
N SER A 229 -1.08 -0.01 16.80
CA SER A 229 -2.04 -0.97 16.24
C SER A 229 -2.22 -2.14 17.20
N GLU A 230 -3.42 -2.27 17.76
CA GLU A 230 -3.77 -3.27 18.78
C GLU A 230 -3.57 -4.73 18.36
N VAL A 231 -3.41 -5.01 17.05
CA VAL A 231 -3.13 -6.36 16.54
C VAL A 231 -1.79 -6.89 17.06
N ILE A 232 -0.82 -6.02 17.33
CA ILE A 232 0.53 -6.41 17.76
C ILE A 232 0.56 -6.99 19.19
N PHE A 233 -0.48 -6.72 19.99
CA PHE A 233 -0.59 -7.18 21.37
C PHE A 233 -1.42 -8.47 21.52
N ARG A 234 -2.00 -8.95 20.42
CA ARG A 234 -2.87 -10.12 20.44
C ARG A 234 -2.09 -11.42 20.36
N ARG A 235 -2.57 -12.40 21.11
CA ARG A 235 -2.09 -13.78 21.03
C ARG A 235 -2.48 -14.37 19.67
N CYS A 236 -1.54 -15.06 19.04
CA CYS A 236 -1.75 -15.80 17.80
C CYS A 236 -1.85 -17.31 18.08
N GLU A 237 -2.28 -18.06 17.07
CA GLU A 237 -2.28 -19.52 17.05
C GLU A 237 -1.18 -20.00 16.09
N PRO A 238 -0.42 -21.06 16.40
CA PRO A 238 0.55 -21.60 15.45
C PRO A 238 -0.16 -22.18 14.21
N LEU A 239 0.46 -22.05 13.04
CA LEU A 239 0.00 -22.75 11.85
C LEU A 239 0.41 -24.23 11.94
N ASP A 240 -0.56 -25.13 11.81
CA ASP A 240 -0.33 -26.56 11.94
C ASP A 240 0.80 -27.06 11.03
N GLY A 241 1.80 -27.71 11.62
CA GLY A 241 2.89 -28.36 10.90
C GLY A 241 3.99 -27.44 10.37
N VAL A 242 3.93 -26.13 10.62
CA VAL A 242 4.95 -25.18 10.15
C VAL A 242 5.47 -24.30 11.28
N ASP A 243 6.75 -24.46 11.61
CA ASP A 243 7.40 -23.67 12.65
C ASP A 243 7.58 -22.20 12.23
N GLY A 244 7.24 -21.29 13.14
CA GLY A 244 7.46 -19.85 12.99
C GLY A 244 6.44 -19.15 12.10
N VAL A 245 5.34 -19.81 11.76
CA VAL A 245 4.19 -19.22 11.05
C VAL A 245 2.96 -19.36 11.92
N TYR A 246 2.16 -18.30 11.96
CA TYR A 246 1.03 -18.21 12.87
C TYR A 246 -0.22 -17.72 12.13
N THR A 247 -1.35 -17.86 12.79
CA THR A 247 -2.65 -17.32 12.37
C THR A 247 -3.26 -16.52 13.48
N ILE A 248 -4.08 -15.53 13.13
CA ILE A 248 -4.97 -14.84 14.05
C ILE A 248 -6.33 -14.71 13.37
N LYS A 249 -7.42 -14.82 14.13
CA LYS A 249 -8.80 -14.78 13.62
C LYS A 249 -9.76 -14.28 14.71
N PRO A 250 -11.03 -13.98 14.39
CA PRO A 250 -12.02 -13.70 15.41
C PRO A 250 -12.20 -14.90 16.38
N PRO A 251 -12.41 -14.65 17.69
CA PRO A 251 -12.53 -13.34 18.34
C PRO A 251 -11.19 -12.69 18.76
N GLN A 252 -10.03 -13.32 18.53
CA GLN A 252 -8.73 -12.77 18.94
C GLN A 252 -8.38 -11.48 18.17
N TRP A 253 -8.82 -11.38 16.91
CA TRP A 253 -8.74 -10.17 16.11
C TRP A 253 -9.95 -9.97 15.20
N ILE A 254 -10.09 -8.76 14.66
CA ILE A 254 -11.27 -8.33 13.88
C ILE A 254 -11.37 -8.99 12.50
N SER A 255 -10.32 -9.67 12.04
CA SER A 255 -10.28 -10.40 10.76
C SER A 255 -9.26 -11.53 10.81
N GLN A 256 -9.35 -12.48 9.87
CA GLN A 256 -8.39 -13.57 9.75
C GLN A 256 -7.09 -13.10 9.08
N ALA A 257 -5.95 -13.55 9.60
CA ALA A 257 -4.65 -13.27 9.02
C ALA A 257 -3.63 -14.39 9.20
N PHE A 258 -2.71 -14.52 8.23
CA PHE A 258 -1.44 -15.23 8.42
C PHE A 258 -0.41 -14.26 8.98
N VAL A 259 0.38 -14.69 9.95
CA VAL A 259 1.34 -13.84 10.67
C VAL A 259 2.74 -14.45 10.59
N PHE A 260 3.68 -13.63 10.16
CA PHE A 260 5.10 -13.97 10.04
C PHE A 260 5.91 -12.95 10.81
N GLN A 261 6.95 -13.38 11.53
CA GLN A 261 7.87 -12.47 12.21
C GLN A 261 9.31 -12.77 11.86
N LEU A 262 10.05 -11.73 11.51
CA LEU A 262 11.49 -11.80 11.30
C LEU A 262 12.20 -11.82 12.66
N THR A 263 12.75 -12.97 13.04
CA THR A 263 13.31 -13.20 14.38
C THR A 263 14.79 -12.84 14.51
N GLY A 264 15.48 -12.56 13.39
CA GLY A 264 16.88 -12.14 13.38
C GLY A 264 17.52 -12.21 11.99
N LYS A 265 18.79 -11.80 11.90
CA LYS A 265 19.56 -11.70 10.65
C LYS A 265 19.64 -13.02 9.89
N ASP A 266 19.90 -14.12 10.58
CA ASP A 266 20.06 -15.45 9.96
C ASP A 266 18.76 -16.02 9.37
N HIS A 267 17.61 -15.44 9.71
CA HIS A 267 16.29 -15.85 9.22
C HIS A 267 15.74 -14.95 8.11
N TYR A 268 16.47 -13.92 7.69
CA TYR A 268 15.99 -12.91 6.73
C TYR A 268 15.54 -13.53 5.40
N ASP A 269 16.35 -14.41 4.80
CA ASP A 269 16.01 -15.02 3.51
C ASP A 269 14.84 -15.98 3.62
N LYS A 270 14.87 -16.87 4.63
CA LYS A 270 13.75 -17.78 4.92
C LYS A 270 12.44 -17.01 5.13
N PHE A 271 12.50 -15.88 5.84
CA PHE A 271 11.35 -15.02 6.06
C PHE A 271 10.79 -14.49 4.74
N LEU A 272 11.62 -13.93 3.86
CA LEU A 272 11.18 -13.45 2.54
C LEU A 272 10.62 -14.58 1.65
N ASP A 273 11.20 -15.77 1.70
CA ASP A 273 10.71 -16.95 0.98
C ASP A 273 9.33 -17.39 1.49
N GLN A 274 9.11 -17.36 2.81
CA GLN A 274 7.81 -17.65 3.42
C GLN A 274 6.75 -16.61 3.02
N LEU A 275 7.08 -15.31 3.03
CA LEU A 275 6.16 -14.26 2.56
C LEU A 275 5.83 -14.45 1.07
N SER A 276 6.84 -14.77 0.25
CA SER A 276 6.67 -14.98 -1.19
C SER A 276 5.76 -16.19 -1.47
N THR A 277 5.96 -17.29 -0.73
CA THR A 277 5.12 -18.49 -0.81
C THR A 277 3.66 -18.18 -0.45
N CYS A 278 3.43 -17.38 0.61
CA CYS A 278 2.09 -16.92 0.99
C CYS A 278 1.41 -16.11 -0.12
N VAL A 279 2.15 -15.16 -0.74
CA VAL A 279 1.64 -14.38 -1.88
C VAL A 279 1.30 -15.28 -3.05
N GLU A 280 2.18 -16.20 -3.43
CA GLU A 280 1.95 -17.13 -4.55
C GLU A 280 0.73 -18.00 -4.32
N LEU A 281 0.55 -18.53 -3.10
CA LEU A 281 -0.64 -19.26 -2.72
C LEU A 281 -1.90 -18.41 -2.91
N LEU A 282 -1.96 -17.23 -2.31
CA LEU A 282 -3.13 -16.35 -2.40
C LEU A 282 -3.45 -15.97 -3.85
N LEU A 283 -2.43 -15.68 -4.66
CA LEU A 283 -2.60 -15.39 -6.08
C LEU A 283 -3.11 -16.61 -6.86
N SER A 284 -2.68 -17.81 -6.49
CA SER A 284 -3.12 -19.05 -7.15
C SER A 284 -4.59 -19.38 -6.86
N HIS A 285 -5.09 -19.02 -5.69
CA HIS A 285 -6.49 -19.12 -5.31
C HIS A 285 -7.36 -17.96 -5.83
N GLU A 286 -6.78 -17.02 -6.58
CA GLU A 286 -7.44 -15.75 -6.91
C GLU A 286 -8.04 -15.08 -5.65
N GLN A 287 -7.27 -15.08 -4.57
CA GLN A 287 -7.67 -14.53 -3.27
C GLN A 287 -7.15 -13.11 -3.07
N ALA A 288 -8.08 -12.16 -2.92
CA ALA A 288 -7.73 -10.79 -2.56
C ALA A 288 -7.14 -10.78 -1.15
N HIS A 289 -6.17 -9.90 -0.96
CA HIS A 289 -5.46 -9.77 0.29
C HIS A 289 -4.99 -8.34 0.53
N ASN A 290 -4.82 -8.04 1.81
CA ASN A 290 -4.13 -6.87 2.32
C ASN A 290 -2.94 -7.32 3.13
N VAL A 291 -1.89 -6.51 3.17
CA VAL A 291 -0.70 -6.81 3.96
C VAL A 291 -0.36 -5.62 4.83
N PHE A 292 -0.06 -5.89 6.10
CA PHE A 292 0.34 -4.91 7.10
C PHE A 292 1.67 -5.34 7.71
N PHE A 293 2.70 -4.52 7.53
CA PHE A 293 3.99 -4.66 8.18
C PHE A 293 4.04 -3.72 9.38
N SER A 294 4.50 -4.22 10.52
CA SER A 294 4.68 -3.41 11.72
C SER A 294 5.91 -3.85 12.50
N ARG A 295 6.35 -2.98 13.42
CA ARG A 295 7.27 -3.33 14.50
C ARG A 295 6.43 -3.85 15.66
N ALA A 296 6.64 -5.11 16.04
CA ALA A 296 5.85 -5.77 17.07
C ALA A 296 6.74 -6.57 18.05
N PRO A 297 6.28 -6.75 19.30
CA PRO A 297 6.90 -7.68 20.24
C PRO A 297 6.94 -9.12 19.71
N PRO A 298 7.71 -10.02 20.33
CA PRO A 298 7.69 -11.44 19.99
C PRO A 298 6.27 -12.02 20.00
N ILE A 299 5.91 -12.76 18.95
CA ILE A 299 4.58 -13.38 18.83
C ILE A 299 4.34 -14.30 20.03
N ARG A 300 3.18 -14.12 20.67
CA ARG A 300 2.73 -14.95 21.79
C ARG A 300 1.73 -15.99 21.29
N ILE A 301 1.90 -17.22 21.77
CA ILE A 301 0.96 -18.35 21.54
C ILE A 301 0.30 -18.86 22.84
N GLU A 302 0.74 -18.34 23.99
CA GLU A 302 0.25 -18.71 25.32
C GLU A 302 -0.07 -17.44 26.14
N GLY A 303 -0.73 -17.62 27.29
CA GLY A 303 -1.12 -16.52 28.18
C GLY A 303 -2.39 -15.79 27.75
N GLU A 304 -2.56 -14.55 28.22
CA GLU A 304 -3.76 -13.74 27.99
C GLU A 304 -3.96 -13.39 26.50
N GLU A 305 -5.21 -13.21 26.08
CA GLU A 305 -5.55 -12.87 24.69
C GLU A 305 -4.91 -11.55 24.23
N ARG A 306 -4.83 -10.56 25.13
CA ARG A 306 -4.17 -9.27 24.92
C ARG A 306 -3.13 -9.04 26.01
N GLU A 307 -1.92 -8.70 25.62
CA GLU A 307 -0.86 -8.30 26.55
C GLU A 307 0.01 -7.24 25.89
N GLU A 308 0.16 -6.12 26.58
CA GLU A 308 0.89 -4.95 26.13
C GLU A 308 2.22 -4.85 26.88
N ASP A 309 3.28 -4.47 26.18
CA ASP A 309 4.59 -4.28 26.80
C ASP A 309 4.76 -2.85 27.33
N ARG A 310 4.04 -2.55 28.41
CA ARG A 310 4.04 -1.20 29.02
C ARG A 310 5.40 -0.72 29.50
N ARG A 311 6.38 -1.62 29.66
CA ARG A 311 7.74 -1.27 30.10
C ARG A 311 8.71 -1.07 28.93
N GLY A 312 8.32 -1.41 27.71
CA GLY A 312 9.18 -1.32 26.52
C GLY A 312 10.42 -2.21 26.63
N GLU A 313 10.32 -3.35 27.29
CA GLU A 313 11.45 -4.26 27.56
C GLU A 313 11.63 -5.31 26.47
N LYS A 314 10.56 -5.62 25.72
CA LYS A 314 10.56 -6.64 24.67
C LYS A 314 11.13 -6.05 23.38
N PRO A 315 11.85 -6.86 22.59
CA PRO A 315 12.37 -6.39 21.31
C PRO A 315 11.25 -6.12 20.32
N LEU A 316 11.42 -5.11 19.48
CA LEU A 316 10.46 -4.74 18.43
C LEU A 316 10.95 -5.21 17.05
N ARG A 317 10.32 -6.29 16.56
CA ARG A 317 10.71 -7.02 15.35
C ARG A 317 9.76 -6.74 14.19
N VAL A 318 10.26 -6.90 12.96
CA VAL A 318 9.40 -6.80 11.77
C VAL A 318 8.42 -7.97 11.76
N THR A 319 7.13 -7.66 11.80
CA THR A 319 6.02 -8.62 11.78
C THR A 319 5.06 -8.26 10.66
N VAL A 320 4.60 -9.28 9.93
CA VAL A 320 3.79 -9.13 8.72
C VAL A 320 2.50 -9.92 8.87
N TYR A 321 1.39 -9.22 8.65
CA TYR A 321 0.05 -9.77 8.69
C TYR A 321 -0.51 -9.78 7.27
N PHE A 322 -0.79 -10.95 6.73
CA PHE A 322 -1.54 -11.13 5.50
C PHE A 322 -3.00 -11.34 5.84
N PHE A 323 -3.86 -10.40 5.49
CA PHE A 323 -5.31 -10.50 5.66
C PHE A 323 -5.94 -10.98 4.34
N PRO A 324 -6.10 -12.30 4.11
CA PRO A 324 -6.92 -12.78 3.00
C PRO A 324 -8.37 -12.36 3.24
N ARG A 325 -9.03 -11.86 2.20
CA ARG A 325 -10.35 -11.23 2.32
C ARG A 325 -11.24 -11.50 1.14
N ILE A 326 -12.55 -11.38 1.30
CA ILE A 326 -13.49 -11.51 0.18
C ILE A 326 -13.12 -10.57 -0.97
N ASN A 327 -13.29 -11.06 -2.19
CA ASN A 327 -13.00 -10.29 -3.41
C ASN A 327 -14.11 -9.27 -3.63
N ILE A 328 -13.78 -7.98 -3.60
CA ILE A 328 -14.71 -6.92 -3.99
C ILE A 328 -14.52 -6.58 -5.47
N CYS A 329 -15.48 -6.99 -6.28
CA CYS A 329 -15.56 -6.64 -7.70
C CYS A 329 -16.49 -5.44 -7.93
N GLY A 330 -16.12 -4.57 -8.86
CA GLY A 330 -16.99 -3.46 -9.29
C GLY A 330 -16.88 -2.19 -8.43
N PRO A 331 -17.87 -1.29 -8.47
CA PRO A 331 -17.81 -0.03 -7.76
C PRO A 331 -17.78 -0.27 -6.24
N LYS A 332 -16.87 0.42 -5.55
CA LYS A 332 -16.81 0.39 -4.09
C LYS A 332 -18.12 0.93 -3.51
N PRO A 333 -18.76 0.23 -2.56
CA PRO A 333 -19.95 0.74 -1.92
C PRO A 333 -19.68 2.13 -1.30
N PRO A 334 -20.67 3.03 -1.26
CA PRO A 334 -20.53 4.32 -0.61
C PRO A 334 -20.53 4.12 0.91
N THR A 335 -19.42 3.61 1.44
CA THR A 335 -19.24 3.34 2.85
C THR A 335 -18.43 4.44 3.49
N ASN A 336 -18.69 4.67 4.79
CA ASN A 336 -18.04 5.75 5.54
C ASN A 336 -16.52 5.55 5.66
N PHE A 337 -16.07 4.30 5.51
CA PHE A 337 -14.69 3.86 5.37
C PHE A 337 -14.64 2.58 4.54
N ASN A 338 -13.48 2.25 3.98
CA ASN A 338 -13.28 1.01 3.22
C ASN A 338 -12.30 0.12 3.99
N PRO A 339 -12.60 -1.14 4.29
CA PRO A 339 -11.67 -2.03 4.99
C PRO A 339 -10.44 -2.39 4.13
N ALA A 340 -9.43 -1.52 4.12
CA ALA A 340 -8.13 -1.76 3.51
C ALA A 340 -7.11 -2.20 4.58
N ALA A 341 -5.83 -2.29 4.23
CA ALA A 341 -4.80 -2.83 5.13
C ALA A 341 -4.71 -2.13 6.50
N ALA A 342 -4.81 -0.80 6.53
CA ALA A 342 -4.77 -0.04 7.79
C ALA A 342 -6.01 -0.36 8.65
N GLU A 343 -7.19 -0.35 8.04
CA GLU A 343 -8.45 -0.61 8.75
C GLU A 343 -8.53 -2.04 9.28
N LEU A 344 -8.01 -3.02 8.54
CA LEU A 344 -7.92 -4.43 9.00
C LEU A 344 -6.89 -4.62 10.13
N ALA A 345 -5.93 -3.71 10.26
CA ALA A 345 -5.03 -3.59 11.39
C ALA A 345 -5.58 -2.69 12.52
N GLY A 346 -6.85 -2.26 12.43
CA GLY A 346 -7.54 -1.51 13.48
C GLY A 346 -7.30 0.01 13.47
N CYS A 347 -6.68 0.52 12.40
CA CYS A 347 -6.48 1.94 12.13
C CYS A 347 -7.59 2.46 11.20
N ILE A 348 -8.72 2.88 11.77
CA ILE A 348 -9.93 3.25 11.02
C ILE A 348 -9.82 4.67 10.46
N THR A 349 -10.19 4.88 9.20
CA THR A 349 -10.35 6.22 8.63
C THR A 349 -11.83 6.61 8.54
N ALA A 350 -12.16 7.88 8.75
CA ALA A 350 -13.49 8.44 8.58
C ALA A 350 -13.41 9.67 7.67
N TYR A 351 -14.42 9.83 6.80
CA TYR A 351 -14.47 10.96 5.85
C TYR A 351 -15.55 11.98 6.17
N THR A 352 -16.42 11.71 7.16
CA THR A 352 -17.48 12.64 7.56
C THR A 352 -17.55 12.75 9.08
N TYR A 353 -17.84 13.95 9.57
CA TYR A 353 -18.05 14.20 10.99
C TYR A 353 -19.18 13.34 11.55
N LYS A 354 -20.30 13.21 10.81
CA LYS A 354 -21.47 12.42 11.24
C LYS A 354 -21.11 10.96 11.53
N PHE A 355 -20.28 10.35 10.68
CA PHE A 355 -19.81 9.00 10.94
C PHE A 355 -18.81 8.97 12.09
N PHE A 356 -17.84 9.88 12.08
CA PHE A 356 -16.83 9.95 13.13
C PHE A 356 -17.44 10.10 14.53
N ASP A 357 -18.50 10.89 14.66
CA ASP A 357 -19.21 11.12 15.92
C ASP A 357 -19.99 9.87 16.36
N SER A 358 -20.78 9.28 15.46
CA SER A 358 -21.78 8.25 15.82
C SER A 358 -21.31 6.79 15.74
N VAL A 359 -20.18 6.52 15.09
CA VAL A 359 -19.66 5.15 14.95
C VAL A 359 -19.23 4.57 16.30
N THR A 360 -19.55 3.28 16.48
CA THR A 360 -19.13 2.46 17.61
C THR A 360 -18.21 1.36 17.11
N GLU A 361 -17.43 0.74 18.01
CA GLU A 361 -16.55 -0.37 17.60
C GLU A 361 -17.37 -1.49 16.94
N GLN A 362 -18.52 -1.85 17.52
CA GLN A 362 -19.42 -2.85 16.94
C GLN A 362 -19.92 -2.50 15.53
N SER A 363 -20.22 -1.23 15.23
CA SER A 363 -20.69 -0.87 13.90
C SER A 363 -19.55 -0.87 12.88
N ALA A 364 -18.33 -0.53 13.28
CA ALA A 364 -17.14 -0.69 12.44
C ALA A 364 -16.83 -2.17 12.16
N LEU A 365 -16.91 -3.03 13.17
CA LEU A 365 -16.72 -4.48 13.02
C LEU A 365 -17.71 -5.08 12.02
N ARG A 366 -18.99 -4.67 12.04
CA ARG A 366 -19.98 -5.15 11.06
C ARG A 366 -19.57 -4.84 9.63
N VAL A 367 -19.07 -3.63 9.36
CA VAL A 367 -18.58 -3.26 8.02
C VAL A 367 -17.39 -4.14 7.61
N ILE A 368 -16.45 -4.37 8.52
CA ILE A 368 -15.27 -5.24 8.26
C ILE A 368 -15.70 -6.67 7.98
N THR A 369 -16.63 -7.22 8.78
CA THR A 369 -17.16 -8.56 8.59
C THR A 369 -17.87 -8.70 7.24
N GLU A 370 -18.71 -7.74 6.87
CA GLU A 370 -19.49 -7.79 5.62
C GLU A 370 -18.62 -7.58 4.38
N GLU A 371 -17.59 -6.73 4.45
CA GLU A 371 -16.80 -6.34 3.28
C GLU A 371 -15.43 -7.02 3.17
N ALA A 372 -14.91 -7.66 4.20
CA ALA A 372 -13.56 -8.23 4.17
C ALA A 372 -13.47 -9.66 4.71
N GLN A 373 -14.19 -10.00 5.77
CA GLN A 373 -13.98 -11.29 6.45
C GLN A 373 -14.31 -12.48 5.54
N LEU A 374 -13.42 -13.47 5.52
CA LEU A 374 -13.66 -14.73 4.81
C LEU A 374 -14.59 -15.64 5.63
N PRO A 375 -15.38 -16.51 4.98
CA PRO A 375 -16.00 -17.64 5.67
C PRO A 375 -14.92 -18.55 6.29
N ASP A 376 -15.14 -19.01 7.53
CA ASP A 376 -14.11 -19.75 8.29
C ASP A 376 -13.58 -20.97 7.55
N HIS A 377 -14.46 -21.77 6.93
CA HIS A 377 -14.04 -22.95 6.15
C HIS A 377 -13.13 -22.62 4.95
N ILE A 378 -13.24 -21.42 4.36
CA ILE A 378 -12.35 -20.97 3.29
C ILE A 378 -10.99 -20.61 3.88
N PHE A 379 -10.97 -19.90 5.01
CA PHE A 379 -9.72 -19.57 5.69
C PHE A 379 -8.98 -20.83 6.18
N GLU A 380 -9.69 -21.80 6.75
CA GLU A 380 -9.14 -23.08 7.17
C GLU A 380 -8.54 -23.87 5.99
N SER A 381 -9.19 -23.85 4.82
CA SER A 381 -8.61 -24.42 3.59
C SER A 381 -7.32 -23.71 3.20
N LEU A 382 -7.28 -22.38 3.24
CA LEU A 382 -6.08 -21.61 2.94
C LEU A 382 -4.96 -21.89 3.96
N CYS A 383 -5.28 -22.11 5.24
CA CYS A 383 -4.31 -22.52 6.25
C CYS A 383 -3.68 -23.88 5.89
N ALA A 384 -4.50 -24.87 5.55
CA ALA A 384 -4.01 -26.20 5.16
C ALA A 384 -3.12 -26.13 3.90
N ASP A 385 -3.56 -25.37 2.89
CA ASP A 385 -2.82 -25.20 1.65
C ASP A 385 -1.51 -24.43 1.86
N LEU A 386 -1.49 -23.42 2.74
CA LEU A 386 -0.28 -22.69 3.11
C LEU A 386 0.72 -23.59 3.85
N SER A 387 0.23 -24.42 4.77
CA SER A 387 1.07 -25.39 5.48
C SER A 387 1.76 -26.33 4.48
N GLU A 388 1.00 -26.92 3.56
CA GLU A 388 1.54 -27.79 2.52
C GLU A 388 2.52 -27.07 1.59
N ALA A 389 2.22 -25.84 1.16
CA ALA A 389 3.10 -25.04 0.31
C ALA A 389 4.44 -24.74 0.99
N LEU A 390 4.41 -24.33 2.26
CA LEU A 390 5.61 -24.01 3.04
C LEU A 390 6.46 -25.25 3.37
N LEU A 391 5.85 -26.43 3.38
CA LEU A 391 6.54 -27.73 3.48
C LEU A 391 7.06 -28.23 2.12
N GLY A 392 6.92 -27.45 1.05
CA GLY A 392 7.37 -27.79 -0.31
C GLY A 392 6.50 -28.86 -0.99
N ARG A 393 5.29 -29.10 -0.49
CA ARG A 393 4.34 -30.08 -1.04
C ARG A 393 3.44 -29.41 -2.08
N LYS A 394 2.87 -30.22 -2.98
CA LYS A 394 2.00 -29.70 -4.04
C LYS A 394 0.61 -29.40 -3.50
N VAL A 395 0.21 -28.13 -3.60
CA VAL A 395 -1.17 -27.69 -3.35
C VAL A 395 -2.04 -27.96 -4.58
N SER A 396 -3.22 -28.56 -4.36
CA SER A 396 -4.19 -28.86 -5.42
C SER A 396 -5.09 -27.66 -5.66
N ILE A 397 -4.70 -26.76 -6.55
CA ILE A 397 -5.44 -25.52 -6.78
C ILE A 397 -6.58 -25.75 -7.81
N PRO A 398 -7.84 -25.38 -7.52
CA PRO A 398 -8.91 -25.40 -8.51
C PRO A 398 -8.57 -24.47 -9.68
N ARG A 399 -8.56 -24.98 -10.91
CA ARG A 399 -8.38 -24.15 -12.12
C ARG A 399 -9.62 -23.29 -12.33
N VAL A 400 -9.54 -22.00 -11.99
CA VAL A 400 -10.52 -21.01 -12.46
C VAL A 400 -10.17 -20.64 -13.91
N THR A 401 -11.14 -20.74 -14.82
CA THR A 401 -10.97 -20.36 -16.22
C THR A 401 -11.30 -18.88 -16.37
N PRO A 402 -10.41 -18.03 -16.90
CA PRO A 402 -10.69 -16.61 -17.03
C PRO A 402 -11.72 -16.37 -18.14
N SER A 403 -12.87 -15.80 -17.80
CA SER A 403 -13.73 -15.13 -18.79
C SER A 403 -13.07 -13.80 -19.19
N PHE A 404 -13.02 -13.53 -20.49
CA PHE A 404 -12.63 -12.23 -21.04
C PHE A 404 -13.91 -11.45 -21.32
N GLU A 405 -14.18 -10.42 -20.52
CA GLU A 405 -15.20 -9.44 -20.84
C GLU A 405 -14.53 -8.11 -21.22
N GLY A 406 -15.02 -7.49 -22.29
CA GLY A 406 -14.49 -6.23 -22.80
C GLY A 406 -14.70 -5.04 -21.86
N LEU A 407 -14.10 -3.91 -22.25
CA LEU A 407 -14.22 -2.65 -21.50
C LEU A 407 -15.68 -2.17 -21.51
N THR A 408 -16.20 -1.80 -20.34
CA THR A 408 -17.57 -1.31 -20.14
C THR A 408 -17.63 0.23 -20.26
N SER A 409 -18.83 0.81 -20.46
CA SER A 409 -19.01 2.26 -20.58
C SER A 409 -18.44 3.09 -19.41
N PRO A 410 -18.48 2.66 -18.13
CA PRO A 410 -17.85 3.41 -17.04
C PRO A 410 -16.32 3.46 -17.13
N GLU A 411 -15.68 2.43 -17.69
CA GLU A 411 -14.22 2.38 -17.85
C GLU A 411 -13.73 3.32 -18.96
N MET A 412 -14.60 3.60 -19.94
CA MET A 412 -14.36 4.63 -20.96
C MET A 412 -14.43 6.04 -20.36
N ASP A 413 -15.32 6.26 -19.39
CA ASP A 413 -15.40 7.54 -18.67
C ASP A 413 -14.21 7.72 -17.71
N GLU A 414 -13.70 6.66 -17.07
CA GLU A 414 -12.45 6.71 -16.29
C GLU A 414 -11.22 7.06 -17.14
N LEU A 415 -11.16 6.56 -18.38
CA LEU A 415 -10.12 6.96 -19.33
C LEU A 415 -10.25 8.45 -19.68
N ARG A 416 -11.47 8.95 -19.91
CA ARG A 416 -11.73 10.38 -20.18
C ARG A 416 -11.35 11.28 -19.00
N ASP A 417 -11.69 10.90 -17.77
CA ASP A 417 -11.30 11.61 -16.55
C ASP A 417 -9.76 11.68 -16.41
N SER A 418 -9.08 10.58 -16.78
CA SER A 418 -7.62 10.53 -16.84
C SER A 418 -7.04 11.50 -17.87
N PHE A 419 -7.78 11.82 -18.95
CA PHE A 419 -7.40 12.80 -19.98
C PHE A 419 -7.77 14.25 -19.63
N SER A 420 -8.72 14.49 -18.72
CA SER A 420 -9.10 15.85 -18.29
C SER A 420 -8.28 16.42 -17.13
N SER A 421 -7.48 15.61 -16.44
CA SER A 421 -6.47 16.09 -15.48
C SER A 421 -5.22 16.70 -16.14
N PHE A 422 -5.24 16.86 -17.47
CA PHE A 422 -4.12 17.35 -18.28
C PHE A 422 -4.12 18.88 -18.52
N ASP A 423 -5.10 19.63 -18.02
CA ASP A 423 -5.06 21.08 -18.14
C ASP A 423 -4.42 21.72 -16.89
N PRO A 424 -3.21 22.30 -16.99
CA PRO A 424 -2.76 23.23 -15.95
C PRO A 424 -3.78 24.37 -15.85
N PRO A 425 -4.06 24.93 -14.66
CA PRO A 425 -4.91 26.10 -14.56
C PRO A 425 -4.28 27.22 -15.41
N SER A 426 -4.92 27.54 -16.52
CA SER A 426 -4.49 28.65 -17.38
C SER A 426 -4.48 29.93 -16.55
N PRO A 427 -3.34 30.65 -16.43
CA PRO A 427 -3.37 31.96 -15.85
C PRO A 427 -4.09 32.88 -16.83
N SER A 428 -5.05 33.64 -16.31
CA SER A 428 -5.87 34.66 -16.98
C SER A 428 -7.13 34.19 -17.73
N ARG A 429 -8.26 34.38 -17.06
CA ARG A 429 -9.40 35.14 -17.62
C ARG A 429 -10.17 35.77 -16.47
N VAL A 430 -9.81 37.01 -16.14
CA VAL A 430 -10.69 37.94 -15.43
C VAL A 430 -11.95 38.10 -16.27
N GLY A 431 -12.98 37.33 -15.93
CA GLY A 431 -14.30 37.44 -16.51
C GLY A 431 -14.99 38.69 -15.97
N ARG A 432 -15.01 39.75 -16.78
CA ARG A 432 -15.86 40.93 -16.62
C ARG A 432 -17.28 40.51 -16.20
N ARG A 433 -17.69 40.89 -14.98
CA ARG A 433 -19.11 40.89 -14.57
C ARG A 433 -19.87 41.82 -15.52
N ARG A 434 -20.78 41.25 -16.31
CA ARG A 434 -21.82 41.99 -17.04
C ARG A 434 -22.91 42.39 -16.06
N SER A 435 -23.17 43.69 -16.02
CA SER A 435 -24.32 44.34 -15.41
C SER A 435 -25.60 44.12 -16.23
N ALA A 436 -26.64 43.58 -15.60
CA ALA A 436 -28.07 43.75 -15.86
C ALA A 436 -28.80 42.88 -14.82
N GLY A 437 -29.88 43.24 -14.15
CA GLY A 437 -30.75 44.39 -14.10
C GLY A 437 -31.72 44.12 -12.93
N GLN A 438 -32.30 45.18 -12.39
CA GLN A 438 -33.13 45.18 -11.18
C GLN A 438 -34.39 44.29 -11.31
N SER A 439 -34.75 43.60 -10.22
CA SER A 439 -36.14 43.54 -9.76
C SER A 439 -36.17 43.21 -8.27
N ALA A 440 -36.89 44.04 -7.53
CA ALA A 440 -36.99 44.12 -6.08
C ALA A 440 -37.61 42.89 -5.43
N LEU A 441 -37.19 42.59 -4.19
CA LEU A 441 -38.05 42.06 -3.12
C LEU A 441 -37.45 42.51 -1.78
N GLN A 442 -38.24 43.30 -1.04
CA GLN A 442 -37.94 43.87 0.27
C GLN A 442 -37.87 42.78 1.35
N ILE A 443 -36.87 42.88 2.23
CA ILE A 443 -36.83 42.19 3.53
C ILE A 443 -36.98 43.29 4.60
N PRO A 444 -37.93 43.19 5.55
CA PRO A 444 -38.05 44.19 6.60
C PRO A 444 -37.01 43.98 7.71
N GLU A 445 -36.44 45.10 8.17
CA GLU A 445 -35.56 45.21 9.32
C GLU A 445 -36.25 44.78 10.62
N ILE A 446 -35.53 44.03 11.47
CA ILE A 446 -35.81 43.96 12.91
C ILE A 446 -34.55 44.42 13.65
N VAL A 447 -34.79 45.43 14.48
CA VAL A 447 -33.88 46.26 15.26
C VAL A 447 -33.36 45.50 16.47
N PHE A 448 -32.07 45.68 16.79
CA PHE A 448 -31.48 45.30 18.07
C PHE A 448 -31.91 46.28 19.17
N THR A 449 -32.46 45.74 20.25
CA THR A 449 -32.40 46.32 21.62
C THR A 449 -31.97 45.23 22.57
#